data_AF-A0A939D8C5-F1
#
_entry.id   AF-A0A939D8C5-F1
#
_cell.length_a   1.000
_cell.length_b   1.000
_cell.length_c   1.000
_cell.angle_alpha   90.00
_cell.angle_beta   90.00
_cell.angle_gamma   90.00
#
_symmetry.space_group_name_H-M   'P 1'
#
loop_
_entity.id
_entity.type
_entity.pdbx_description
1 polymer ?
#
loop_
_entity_poly.entity_id
_entity_poly.type
_entity_poly.pdbx_seq_one_letter_code
_entity_poly.pdbx_strand_id
1 'polypeptide(L)'
;MNISDAKLKSWIAFIMRNKTEIGTLLDYFDPRDIENGILTIPESFINSGLKMRIMDHLQDYVDDYRIAFENNRIYLHLKLHLKQIGPIEAKYLIGITDFRFSDDCRRIYGTFQEEVKSLGNMLQAMALKAACSNSTCLQKALRFTNCDFIFVDGNRIMIDLDRFELAQKVPSNLELNYVECDNGYLKLNFNY
;
A
#
# COMPACT_ATOMS: atom_id res chain seq x y z
N MET A 1 -8.55 21.57 -22.84
CA MET A 1 -9.26 20.39 -23.39
C MET A 1 -10.70 20.44 -22.86
N ASN A 2 -11.74 20.35 -23.69
CA ASN A 2 -13.13 20.42 -23.21
C ASN A 2 -13.58 19.06 -22.66
N ILE A 3 -13.91 19.00 -21.37
CA ILE A 3 -14.53 17.82 -20.75
C ILE A 3 -15.93 17.65 -21.34
N SER A 4 -16.23 16.47 -21.88
CA SER A 4 -17.58 16.16 -22.39
C SER A 4 -18.60 16.07 -21.24
N ASP A 5 -19.84 16.50 -21.48
CA ASP A 5 -20.93 16.47 -20.49
C ASP A 5 -21.14 15.10 -19.81
N ALA A 6 -21.05 13.99 -20.57
CA ALA A 6 -21.15 12.64 -20.02
C ALA A 6 -20.05 12.34 -18.98
N LYS A 7 -18.82 12.83 -19.22
CA LYS A 7 -17.68 12.68 -18.30
C LYS A 7 -17.85 13.53 -17.05
N LEU A 8 -18.31 14.78 -17.20
CA LEU A 8 -18.58 15.64 -16.04
C LEU A 8 -19.65 15.00 -15.13
N LYS A 9 -20.71 14.44 -15.73
CA LYS A 9 -21.75 13.71 -15.00
C LYS A 9 -21.24 12.48 -14.27
N SER A 10 -20.31 11.71 -14.85
CA SER A 10 -19.73 10.54 -14.17
C SER A 10 -18.89 10.94 -12.95
N TRP A 11 -18.10 12.02 -13.07
CA TRP A 11 -17.31 12.57 -11.95
C TRP A 11 -18.20 13.08 -10.82
N ILE A 12 -19.22 13.88 -11.14
CA ILE A 12 -20.17 14.37 -10.14
C ILE A 12 -20.89 13.20 -9.47
N ALA A 13 -21.35 12.21 -10.23
CA ALA A 13 -22.00 11.02 -9.67
C ALA A 13 -21.06 10.24 -8.75
N PHE A 14 -19.79 10.08 -9.10
CA PHE A 14 -18.79 9.45 -8.24
C PHE A 14 -18.60 10.23 -6.92
N ILE A 15 -18.42 11.55 -7.00
CA ILE A 15 -18.25 12.40 -5.81
C ILE A 15 -19.46 12.30 -4.90
N MET A 16 -20.67 12.42 -5.47
CA MET A 16 -21.91 12.39 -4.69
C MET A 16 -22.17 11.05 -4.00
N ARG A 17 -21.81 9.93 -4.65
CA ARG A 17 -21.95 8.58 -4.07
C ARG A 17 -21.00 8.33 -2.91
N ASN A 18 -19.83 8.97 -2.93
CA ASN A 18 -18.77 8.77 -1.93
C ASN A 18 -18.52 10.03 -1.10
N LYS A 19 -19.52 10.93 -0.99
CA LYS A 19 -19.32 12.29 -0.45
C LYS A 19 -18.78 12.32 0.98
N THR A 20 -19.17 11.35 1.80
CA THR A 20 -18.77 11.28 3.21
C THR A 20 -17.32 10.85 3.30
N GLU A 21 -16.95 9.78 2.57
CA GLU A 21 -15.58 9.31 2.47
C GLU A 21 -14.67 10.38 1.89
N ILE A 22 -15.07 11.01 0.77
CA ILE A 22 -14.30 12.08 0.13
C ILE A 22 -14.13 13.26 1.09
N GLY A 23 -15.18 13.67 1.81
CA GLY A 23 -15.09 14.73 2.81
C GLY A 23 -14.03 14.44 3.87
N THR A 24 -14.04 13.24 4.46
CA THR A 24 -13.02 12.82 5.43
C THR A 24 -11.63 12.69 4.81
N LEU A 25 -11.52 12.28 3.55
CA LEU A 25 -10.25 12.20 2.85
C LEU A 25 -9.64 13.59 2.64
N LEU A 26 -10.45 14.58 2.26
CA LEU A 26 -10.00 15.95 1.99
C LEU A 26 -9.36 16.62 3.22
N ASP A 27 -9.72 16.22 4.45
CA ASP A 27 -9.10 16.73 5.67
C ASP A 27 -7.58 16.39 5.77
N TYR A 28 -7.10 15.43 4.99
CA TYR A 28 -5.69 15.01 4.97
C TYR A 28 -4.87 15.63 3.84
N PHE A 29 -5.49 16.37 2.90
CA PHE A 29 -4.82 16.87 1.70
C PHE A 29 -4.77 18.41 1.69
N ASP A 30 -3.61 18.97 1.36
CA ASP A 30 -3.45 20.42 1.17
C ASP A 30 -4.00 20.81 -0.22
N PRO A 31 -4.98 21.74 -0.31
CA PRO A 31 -5.52 22.19 -1.59
C PRO A 31 -4.45 22.72 -2.55
N ARG A 32 -3.38 23.33 -2.03
CA ARG A 32 -2.29 23.88 -2.84
C ARG A 32 -1.48 22.78 -3.53
N ASP A 33 -1.30 21.63 -2.89
CA ASP A 33 -0.64 20.49 -3.52
C ASP A 33 -1.50 19.99 -4.69
N ILE A 34 -2.82 19.89 -4.48
CA ILE A 34 -3.78 19.50 -5.52
C ILE A 34 -3.77 20.48 -6.70
N GLU A 35 -3.76 21.79 -6.44
CA GLU A 35 -3.65 22.81 -7.50
C GLU A 35 -2.37 22.69 -8.34
N ASN A 36 -1.29 22.20 -7.73
CA ASN A 36 -0.01 21.95 -8.40
C ASN A 36 0.10 20.56 -9.03
N GLY A 37 -0.99 19.76 -9.02
CA GLY A 37 -0.98 18.41 -9.57
C GLY A 37 -0.23 17.40 -8.69
N ILE A 38 -0.10 17.66 -7.39
CA ILE A 38 0.58 16.79 -6.42
C ILE A 38 -0.44 16.22 -5.44
N LEU A 39 -0.45 14.91 -5.30
CA LEU A 39 -1.16 14.20 -4.26
C LEU A 39 -0.17 13.83 -3.15
N THR A 40 -0.25 14.56 -2.04
CA THR A 40 0.58 14.34 -0.85
C THR A 40 -0.18 13.48 0.16
N ILE A 41 0.21 12.22 0.32
CA ILE A 41 -0.42 11.26 1.23
C ILE A 41 0.39 11.24 2.55
N PRO A 42 -0.14 11.76 3.66
CA PRO A 42 0.56 11.71 4.94
C PRO A 42 0.49 10.31 5.56
N GLU A 43 1.51 9.92 6.33
CA GLU A 43 1.49 8.64 7.06
C GLU A 43 0.31 8.55 8.05
N SER A 44 -0.14 9.67 8.61
CA SER A 44 -1.29 9.74 9.53
C SER A 44 -2.61 9.34 8.87
N PHE A 45 -2.75 9.59 7.58
CA PHE A 45 -3.90 9.12 6.82
C PHE A 45 -3.97 7.60 6.85
N ILE A 46 -2.85 6.90 6.66
CA ILE A 46 -2.84 5.43 6.66
C ILE A 46 -2.84 4.86 8.08
N ASN A 47 -2.05 5.44 8.99
CA ASN A 47 -1.89 4.96 10.36
C ASN A 47 -3.06 5.28 11.28
N SER A 48 -3.93 6.21 10.90
CA SER A 48 -5.08 6.61 11.73
C SER A 48 -6.36 6.70 10.92
N GLY A 49 -6.35 7.42 9.80
CA GLY A 49 -7.54 7.58 8.94
C GLY A 49 -8.08 6.28 8.36
N LEU A 50 -7.20 5.39 7.87
CA LEU A 50 -7.56 4.09 7.30
C LEU A 50 -7.41 2.92 8.28
N LYS A 51 -6.90 3.16 9.49
CA LYS A 51 -6.47 2.07 10.39
C LYS A 51 -7.56 1.07 10.71
N MET A 52 -8.74 1.55 11.10
CA MET A 52 -9.86 0.66 11.41
C MET A 52 -10.25 -0.19 10.19
N ARG A 53 -10.41 0.43 9.01
CA ARG A 53 -10.79 -0.26 7.78
C ARG A 53 -9.76 -1.33 7.37
N ILE A 54 -8.47 -1.00 7.47
CA ILE A 54 -7.37 -1.94 7.18
C ILE A 54 -7.37 -3.09 8.20
N MET A 55 -7.42 -2.77 9.49
CA MET A 55 -7.38 -3.79 10.54
C MET A 55 -8.57 -4.74 10.48
N ASP A 56 -9.79 -4.26 10.18
CA ASP A 56 -11.00 -5.07 10.04
C ASP A 56 -10.86 -6.21 9.01
N HIS A 57 -9.98 -6.03 8.01
CA HIS A 57 -9.73 -7.04 6.98
C HIS A 57 -8.55 -7.96 7.31
N LEU A 58 -7.79 -7.67 8.37
CA LEU A 58 -6.52 -8.33 8.72
C LEU A 58 -6.51 -8.97 10.11
N GLN A 59 -7.59 -8.82 10.90
CA GLN A 59 -7.61 -9.13 12.34
C GLN A 59 -7.14 -10.55 12.70
N ASP A 60 -7.34 -11.53 11.81
CA ASP A 60 -6.96 -12.93 12.06
C ASP A 60 -5.44 -13.19 12.02
N TYR A 61 -4.66 -12.24 11.49
CA TYR A 61 -3.23 -12.42 11.22
C TYR A 61 -2.36 -11.27 11.71
N VAL A 62 -2.93 -10.07 11.79
CA VAL A 62 -2.23 -8.82 12.13
C VAL A 62 -2.82 -8.26 13.41
N ASP A 63 -1.99 -8.17 14.45
CA ASP A 63 -2.35 -7.51 15.71
C ASP A 63 -2.29 -5.99 15.55
N ASP A 64 -1.31 -5.50 14.81
CA ASP A 64 -1.11 -4.08 14.55
C ASP A 64 -0.19 -3.84 13.35
N TYR A 65 -0.29 -2.64 12.76
CA TYR A 65 0.69 -2.16 11.80
C TYR A 65 1.02 -0.68 12.01
N ARG A 66 2.18 -0.30 11.50
CA ARG A 66 2.59 1.10 11.34
C ARG A 66 3.35 1.27 10.03
N ILE A 67 3.03 2.35 9.33
CA ILE A 67 3.75 2.83 8.16
C ILE A 67 4.52 4.10 8.52
N ALA A 68 5.71 4.28 7.96
CA ALA A 68 6.41 5.56 7.97
C ALA A 68 7.02 5.84 6.60
N PHE A 69 7.12 7.12 6.24
CA PHE A 69 7.66 7.59 4.98
C PHE A 69 8.92 8.43 5.25
N GLU A 70 10.10 7.88 4.95
CA GLU A 70 11.36 8.52 5.30
C GLU A 70 12.47 8.08 4.33
N ASN A 71 13.41 8.97 4.00
CA ASN A 71 14.61 8.63 3.23
C ASN A 71 14.31 7.93 1.89
N ASN A 72 13.23 8.33 1.20
CA ASN A 72 12.74 7.70 -0.04
C ASN A 72 12.37 6.21 0.12
N ARG A 73 11.91 5.84 1.32
CA ARG A 73 11.49 4.49 1.66
C ARG A 73 10.18 4.50 2.43
N ILE A 74 9.40 3.46 2.18
CA ILE A 74 8.23 3.09 2.98
C ILE A 74 8.70 2.06 4.01
N TYR A 75 8.62 2.43 5.27
CA TYR A 75 8.84 1.52 6.39
C TYR A 75 7.51 0.93 6.79
N LEU A 76 7.37 -0.39 6.68
CA LEU A 76 6.19 -1.11 7.14
C LEU A 76 6.58 -2.00 8.31
N HIS A 77 6.02 -1.73 9.48
CA HIS A 77 6.18 -2.54 10.68
C HIS A 77 4.86 -3.25 10.97
N LEU A 78 4.90 -4.59 10.96
CA LEU A 78 3.78 -5.47 11.25
C LEU A 78 4.03 -6.22 12.56
N LYS A 79 3.00 -6.26 13.40
CA LYS A 79 2.90 -7.21 14.50
C LYS A 79 1.90 -8.29 14.09
N LEU A 80 2.38 -9.51 13.99
CA LEU A 80 1.60 -10.64 13.50
C LEU A 80 1.42 -11.67 14.61
N HIS A 81 0.28 -12.34 14.60
CA HIS A 81 0.02 -13.48 15.48
C HIS A 81 -0.37 -14.71 14.67
N LEU A 82 0.60 -15.58 14.39
CA LEU A 82 0.35 -16.81 13.64
C LEU A 82 0.20 -17.98 14.60
N LYS A 83 -0.97 -18.63 14.62
CA LYS A 83 -1.34 -19.68 15.59
C LYS A 83 -0.26 -20.73 15.89
N GLN A 84 0.53 -21.14 14.90
CA GLN A 84 1.57 -22.19 15.05
C GLN A 84 2.97 -21.63 15.35
N ILE A 85 3.26 -20.39 14.95
CA ILE A 85 4.60 -19.77 15.06
C ILE A 85 4.66 -18.76 16.22
N GLY A 86 3.51 -18.39 16.77
CA GLY A 86 3.39 -17.41 17.84
C GLY A 86 3.49 -15.96 17.34
N PRO A 87 3.78 -15.01 18.24
CA PRO A 87 3.91 -13.61 17.90
C PRO A 87 5.18 -13.37 17.06
N ILE A 88 5.04 -12.58 16.01
CA ILE A 88 6.10 -12.25 15.05
C ILE A 88 6.14 -10.73 14.87
N GLU A 89 7.35 -10.18 14.82
CA GLU A 89 7.59 -8.85 14.32
C GLU A 89 8.17 -8.96 12.91
N ALA A 90 7.52 -8.32 11.94
CA ALA A 90 8.00 -8.24 10.56
C ALA A 90 8.17 -6.78 10.17
N LYS A 91 9.37 -6.39 9.77
CA LYS A 91 9.69 -5.06 9.28
C LYS A 91 10.10 -5.14 7.82
N TYR A 92 9.55 -4.25 7.01
CA TYR A 92 9.88 -4.12 5.60
C TYR A 92 10.33 -2.70 5.30
N LEU A 93 11.42 -2.60 4.56
CA LEU A 93 11.91 -1.34 3.99
C LEU A 93 11.70 -1.38 2.49
N ILE A 94 10.67 -0.72 1.99
CA ILE A 94 10.27 -0.76 0.59
C ILE A 94 10.75 0.52 -0.11
N GLY A 95 11.51 0.39 -1.19
CA GLY A 95 11.82 1.49 -2.09
C GLY A 95 11.02 1.38 -3.37
N ILE A 96 10.21 2.38 -3.68
CA ILE A 96 9.49 2.44 -4.96
C ILE A 96 10.50 2.80 -6.05
N THR A 97 10.59 1.96 -7.08
CA THR A 97 11.41 2.22 -8.26
C THR A 97 10.59 2.76 -9.42
N ASP A 98 9.32 2.38 -9.48
CA ASP A 98 8.38 2.84 -10.50
C ASP A 98 6.95 2.68 -9.98
N PHE A 99 6.09 3.65 -10.26
CA PHE A 99 4.67 3.60 -9.95
C PHE A 99 3.95 4.06 -11.20
N ARG A 100 3.23 3.13 -11.84
CA ARG A 100 2.43 3.41 -13.01
C ARG A 100 0.98 3.22 -12.65
N PHE A 101 0.20 4.27 -12.77
CA PHE A 101 -1.24 4.16 -12.73
C PHE A 101 -1.77 4.95 -13.91
N SER A 102 -2.12 4.24 -14.97
CA SER A 102 -2.74 4.81 -16.17
C SER A 102 -3.75 3.81 -16.74
N ASP A 103 -4.36 4.14 -17.87
CA ASP A 103 -5.26 3.26 -18.59
C ASP A 103 -4.63 1.93 -19.04
N ASP A 104 -3.36 1.97 -19.41
CA ASP A 104 -2.67 0.82 -19.99
C ASP A 104 -2.10 -0.12 -18.92
N CYS A 105 -1.77 0.40 -17.74
CA CYS A 105 -1.05 -0.35 -16.72
C CYS A 105 -1.22 0.28 -15.34
N ARG A 106 -1.62 -0.52 -14.34
CA ARG A 106 -1.67 -0.11 -12.94
C ARG A 106 -0.78 -1.02 -12.09
N ARG A 107 0.48 -0.63 -11.87
CA ARG A 107 1.48 -1.43 -11.16
C ARG A 107 2.43 -0.59 -10.34
N ILE A 108 2.83 -1.16 -9.21
CA ILE A 108 3.91 -0.64 -8.37
C ILE A 108 5.10 -1.58 -8.51
N TYR A 109 6.26 -1.05 -8.84
CA TYR A 109 7.52 -1.77 -8.81
C TYR A 109 8.43 -1.19 -7.74
N GLY A 110 9.16 -2.06 -7.07
CA GLY A 110 10.10 -1.64 -6.06
C GLY A 110 11.11 -2.68 -5.69
N THR A 111 11.89 -2.31 -4.67
CA THR A 111 12.76 -3.21 -3.94
C THR A 111 12.32 -3.26 -2.50
N PHE A 112 12.62 -4.34 -1.80
CA PHE A 112 12.41 -4.43 -0.37
C PHE A 112 13.58 -5.07 0.35
N GLN A 113 13.74 -4.70 1.61
CA GLN A 113 14.49 -5.47 2.60
C GLN A 113 13.50 -5.90 3.68
N GLU A 114 13.75 -7.06 4.29
CA GLU A 114 12.90 -7.57 5.36
C GLU A 114 13.74 -7.94 6.59
N GLU A 115 13.19 -7.68 7.77
CA GLU A 115 13.67 -8.17 9.05
C GLU A 115 12.46 -8.83 9.74
N VAL A 116 12.44 -10.16 9.78
CA VAL A 116 11.34 -10.93 10.37
C VAL A 116 11.89 -11.76 11.51
N LYS A 117 11.31 -11.58 12.71
CA LYS A 117 11.75 -12.28 13.92
C LYS A 117 10.57 -12.75 14.76
N SER A 118 10.74 -13.89 15.41
CA SER A 118 9.79 -14.38 16.40
C SER A 118 9.99 -13.61 17.70
N LEU A 119 8.88 -13.23 18.34
CA LEU A 119 8.85 -12.71 19.71
C LEU A 119 8.50 -13.83 20.72
N GLY A 120 8.42 -15.06 20.24
CA GLY A 120 8.08 -16.24 21.01
C GLY A 120 9.29 -16.94 21.63
N ASN A 121 9.11 -18.20 22.01
CA ASN A 121 10.17 -19.03 22.57
C ASN A 121 11.17 -19.52 21.50
N MET A 122 12.25 -20.20 21.93
CA MET A 122 13.31 -20.68 21.04
C MET A 122 12.79 -21.65 19.96
N LEU A 123 11.81 -22.51 20.27
CA LEU A 123 11.21 -23.43 19.31
C LEU A 123 10.44 -22.66 18.21
N GLN A 124 9.69 -21.63 18.60
CA GLN A 124 8.97 -20.74 17.69
C GLN A 124 9.93 -19.94 16.79
N ALA A 125 11.05 -19.46 17.34
CA ALA A 125 12.09 -18.80 16.56
C ALA A 125 12.73 -19.74 15.52
N MET A 126 13.00 -20.99 15.91
CA MET A 126 13.51 -22.00 14.97
C MET A 126 12.48 -22.36 13.89
N ALA A 127 11.20 -22.49 14.26
CA ALA A 127 10.12 -22.76 13.32
C ALA A 127 9.98 -21.64 12.27
N LEU A 128 10.03 -20.37 12.70
CA LEU A 128 10.01 -19.22 11.80
C LEU A 128 11.21 -19.23 10.84
N LYS A 129 12.41 -19.44 11.38
CA LYS A 129 13.65 -19.50 10.58
C LYS A 129 13.59 -20.62 9.53
N ALA A 130 13.03 -21.77 9.89
CA ALA A 130 12.82 -22.88 8.97
C ALA A 130 11.77 -22.53 7.90
N ALA A 131 10.66 -21.91 8.28
CA ALA A 131 9.60 -21.48 7.37
C ALA A 131 10.12 -20.49 6.31
N CYS A 132 11.00 -19.56 6.70
CA CYS A 132 11.64 -18.60 5.80
C CYS A 132 12.98 -19.08 5.21
N SER A 133 13.29 -20.38 5.26
CA SER A 133 14.53 -20.89 4.66
C SER A 133 14.50 -20.86 3.12
N ASN A 134 15.65 -20.55 2.52
CA ASN A 134 15.92 -20.56 1.07
C ASN A 134 15.19 -19.52 0.22
N SER A 135 14.42 -18.60 0.82
CA SER A 135 13.78 -17.47 0.14
C SER A 135 13.41 -16.39 1.17
N THR A 136 12.84 -15.28 0.74
CA THR A 136 12.31 -14.29 1.69
C THR A 136 11.05 -14.81 2.41
N CYS A 137 10.80 -14.36 3.63
CA CYS A 137 9.56 -14.61 4.37
C CYS A 137 8.36 -14.12 3.57
N LEU A 138 8.46 -12.95 2.91
CA LEU A 138 7.40 -12.45 2.03
C LEU A 138 7.09 -13.43 0.89
N GLN A 139 8.11 -13.93 0.18
CA GLN A 139 7.90 -14.92 -0.89
C GLN A 139 7.18 -16.17 -0.40
N LYS A 140 7.52 -16.65 0.80
CA LYS A 140 6.84 -17.81 1.41
C LYS A 140 5.40 -17.48 1.72
N ALA A 141 5.13 -16.34 2.36
CA ALA A 141 3.79 -15.91 2.72
C ALA A 141 2.87 -15.83 1.49
N LEU A 142 3.34 -15.22 0.40
CA LEU A 142 2.58 -15.10 -0.86
C LEU A 142 2.20 -16.47 -1.45
N ARG A 143 3.11 -17.45 -1.38
CA ARG A 143 2.83 -18.82 -1.84
C ARG A 143 1.78 -19.51 -0.96
N PHE A 144 1.84 -19.32 0.35
CA PHE A 144 0.87 -19.91 1.28
C PHE A 144 -0.53 -19.31 1.14
N THR A 145 -0.62 -18.01 0.85
CA THR A 145 -1.90 -17.33 0.67
C THR A 145 -2.46 -17.44 -0.75
N ASN A 146 -1.72 -18.07 -1.68
CA ASN A 146 -2.02 -18.04 -3.12
C ASN A 146 -2.28 -16.61 -3.63
N CYS A 147 -1.48 -15.65 -3.16
CA CYS A 147 -1.60 -14.26 -3.58
C CYS A 147 -1.20 -14.13 -5.06
N ASP A 148 -2.11 -13.63 -5.89
CA ASP A 148 -1.96 -13.52 -7.34
C ASP A 148 -1.70 -12.09 -7.82
N PHE A 149 -1.60 -11.14 -6.89
CA PHE A 149 -1.41 -9.71 -7.18
C PHE A 149 -0.07 -9.16 -6.69
N ILE A 150 0.71 -9.92 -5.91
CA ILE A 150 2.07 -9.53 -5.51
C ILE A 150 3.06 -10.56 -6.05
N PHE A 151 4.09 -10.07 -6.73
CA PHE A 151 5.14 -10.87 -7.34
C PHE A 151 6.47 -10.48 -6.75
N VAL A 152 7.27 -11.47 -6.34
CA VAL A 152 8.55 -11.23 -5.68
C VAL A 152 9.64 -12.08 -6.31
N ASP A 153 10.71 -11.43 -6.78
CA ASP A 153 11.91 -12.05 -7.34
C ASP A 153 13.16 -11.48 -6.64
N GLY A 154 13.84 -12.32 -5.86
CA GLY A 154 14.88 -11.88 -4.94
C GLY A 154 14.39 -10.77 -4.00
N ASN A 155 14.99 -9.57 -4.12
CA ASN A 155 14.63 -8.37 -3.36
C ASN A 155 13.72 -7.41 -4.15
N ARG A 156 13.23 -7.81 -5.32
CA ARG A 156 12.31 -7.00 -6.14
C ARG A 156 10.88 -7.40 -5.86
N ILE A 157 10.00 -6.41 -5.85
CA ILE A 157 8.56 -6.59 -5.66
C ILE A 157 7.81 -5.88 -6.78
N MET A 158 6.75 -6.51 -7.26
CA MET A 158 5.75 -5.91 -8.12
C MET A 158 4.36 -6.14 -7.52
N ILE A 159 3.54 -5.09 -7.47
CA ILE A 159 2.14 -5.16 -7.03
C ILE A 159 1.26 -4.79 -8.23
N ASP A 160 0.40 -5.73 -8.62
CA ASP A 160 -0.53 -5.60 -9.74
C ASP A 160 -1.84 -5.00 -9.25
N LEU A 161 -2.03 -3.71 -9.48
CA LEU A 161 -3.19 -2.98 -8.97
C LEU A 161 -4.46 -3.29 -9.77
N ASP A 162 -4.34 -3.84 -10.98
CA ASP A 162 -5.50 -4.24 -11.80
C ASP A 162 -6.30 -5.40 -11.18
N ARG A 163 -5.71 -6.09 -10.19
CA ARG A 163 -6.37 -7.13 -9.39
C ARG A 163 -7.37 -6.58 -8.36
N PHE A 164 -7.36 -5.27 -8.12
CA PHE A 164 -8.33 -4.63 -7.23
C PHE A 164 -9.47 -4.01 -8.03
N GLU A 165 -10.70 -4.42 -7.76
CA GLU A 165 -11.91 -3.85 -8.42
C GLU A 165 -11.98 -2.31 -8.27
N LEU A 166 -11.47 -1.77 -7.17
CA LEU A 166 -11.46 -0.32 -6.96
C LEU A 166 -10.59 0.41 -7.99
N ALA A 167 -9.43 -0.16 -8.34
CA ALA A 167 -8.54 0.43 -9.34
C ALA A 167 -9.22 0.53 -10.72
N GLN A 168 -10.09 -0.44 -11.04
CA GLN A 168 -10.87 -0.45 -12.29
C GLN A 168 -11.99 0.60 -12.31
N LYS A 169 -12.41 1.11 -11.14
CA LYS A 169 -13.40 2.18 -11.02
C LYS A 169 -12.79 3.58 -11.10
N VAL A 170 -11.47 3.68 -11.04
CA VAL A 170 -10.77 4.96 -11.16
C VAL A 170 -10.85 5.44 -12.61
N PRO A 171 -11.18 6.72 -12.84
CA PRO A 171 -11.28 7.27 -14.19
C PRO A 171 -10.01 7.06 -14.99
N SER A 172 -10.24 6.69 -16.25
CA SER A 172 -9.27 6.16 -17.19
C SER A 172 -8.08 7.12 -17.44
N ASN A 173 -8.39 8.42 -17.41
CA ASN A 173 -7.43 9.47 -17.70
C ASN A 173 -6.69 10.02 -16.46
N LEU A 174 -6.91 9.44 -15.28
CA LEU A 174 -6.07 9.76 -14.12
C LEU A 174 -4.74 9.04 -14.28
N GLU A 175 -3.68 9.81 -14.52
CA GLU A 175 -2.32 9.30 -14.45
C GLU A 175 -1.71 9.67 -13.10
N LEU A 176 -1.15 8.69 -12.39
CA LEU A 176 -0.39 8.95 -11.17
C LEU A 176 1.04 8.42 -11.33
N ASN A 177 2.01 9.21 -10.90
CA ASN A 177 3.44 8.87 -10.95
C ASN A 177 4.10 9.14 -9.60
N TYR A 178 5.01 8.27 -9.18
CA TYR A 178 5.78 8.44 -7.94
C TYR A 178 6.74 9.63 -8.04
N VAL A 179 6.79 10.46 -6.99
CA VAL A 179 7.72 11.59 -6.86
C VAL A 179 8.73 11.29 -5.77
N GLU A 180 8.28 11.18 -4.52
CA GLU A 180 9.14 10.96 -3.36
C GLU A 180 8.36 10.36 -2.19
N CYS A 181 9.12 9.85 -1.21
CA CYS A 181 8.61 9.27 0.02
C CYS A 181 9.49 9.71 1.18
N ASP A 182 9.19 10.87 1.76
CA ASP A 182 10.03 11.47 2.78
C ASP A 182 9.26 12.38 3.73
N ASN A 183 9.86 12.66 4.90
CA ASN A 183 9.33 13.56 5.92
C ASN A 183 7.88 13.27 6.36
N GLY A 184 7.49 11.99 6.38
CA GLY A 184 6.14 11.56 6.75
C GLY A 184 5.12 11.61 5.61
N TYR A 185 5.54 11.84 4.37
CA TYR A 185 4.66 11.93 3.20
C TYR A 185 5.11 11.03 2.05
N LEU A 186 4.12 10.44 1.37
CA LEU A 186 4.26 9.87 0.04
C LEU A 186 3.67 10.86 -0.97
N LYS A 187 4.48 11.34 -1.91
CA LYS A 187 4.05 12.28 -2.95
C LYS A 187 3.94 11.59 -4.29
N LEU A 188 2.80 11.80 -4.94
CA LEU A 188 2.53 11.37 -6.30
C LEU A 188 2.20 12.61 -7.14
N ASN A 189 2.70 12.68 -8.36
CA ASN A 189 2.17 13.62 -9.34
C ASN A 189 0.93 13.00 -9.96
N PHE A 190 -0.09 13.82 -10.20
CA PHE A 190 -1.27 13.41 -10.94
C PHE A 190 -1.55 14.32 -12.13
N ASN A 191 -1.90 13.71 -13.26
CA ASN A 191 -2.32 14.40 -14.47
C ASN A 191 -3.72 13.92 -14.86
N TYR A 192 -4.50 14.80 -15.51
CA TYR A 192 -5.86 14.53 -15.99
C TYR A 192 -6.06 15.04 -17.42
#